data_AF-X1IED8-F1
#
_entry.id   AF-X1IED8-F1
#
_cell.length_a   1.000
_cell.length_b   1.000
_cell.length_c   1.000
_cell.angle_alpha   90.00
_cell.angle_beta   90.00
_cell.angle_gamma   90.00
#
_symmetry.space_group_name_H-M   'P 1'
#
loop_
_entity.id
_entity.type
_entity.pdbx_description
1 polymer ?
#
loop_
_entity_poly.entity_id
_entity_poly.type
_entity_poly.pdbx_seq_one_letter_code
_entity_poly.pdbx_strand_id
1 'polypeptide(L)'
;MGLITKRLGGFEKETDRRRGKGAWARIMKSMDVLNDNGVLFGFSVTATRDNNELVVSDEFVDLLIEKGAFVGWYFNYIPIGKEPDMELMPTPEQRDYRRKRILEIRKSKKLIAADFWNDGPLVNGCMAGGKNYLHINANGDVEPCVFVHFAADNIKGKSLTDILTSDFFMAFRKRQPYTENHL
;
A
#
# COMPACT_ATOMS: atom_id res chain seq x y z
N MET A 1 16.94 -0.36 8.45
CA MET A 1 16.71 1.06 8.08
C MET A 1 15.23 1.23 7.83
N GLY A 2 14.52 1.94 8.72
CA GLY A 2 13.08 2.15 8.59
C GLY A 2 12.80 3.30 7.64
N LEU A 3 11.89 3.11 6.69
CA LEU A 3 11.42 4.16 5.81
C LEU A 3 10.21 4.84 6.43
N ILE A 4 10.25 6.17 6.58
CA ILE A 4 9.07 6.95 6.99
C ILE A 4 8.20 7.19 5.76
N THR A 5 6.91 6.84 5.86
CA THR A 5 5.94 7.04 4.77
C THR A 5 4.79 7.92 5.24
N LYS A 6 4.49 9.00 4.51
CA LYS A 6 3.36 9.89 4.80
C LYS A 6 2.13 9.51 3.97
N ARG A 7 0.96 9.39 4.61
CA ARG A 7 -0.27 8.97 3.91
C ARG A 7 -1.10 10.18 3.43
N LEU A 8 -1.44 10.23 2.14
CA LEU A 8 -2.27 11.27 1.53
C LEU A 8 -3.49 10.69 0.80
N GLY A 9 -4.53 11.52 0.64
CA GLY A 9 -5.74 11.19 -0.12
C GLY A 9 -5.85 11.92 -1.47
N GLY A 10 -4.89 12.78 -1.78
CA GLY A 10 -4.94 13.78 -2.86
C GLY A 10 -4.40 15.11 -2.32
N PHE A 11 -4.81 16.23 -2.89
CA PHE A 11 -4.43 17.55 -2.39
C PHE A 11 -5.13 17.85 -1.05
N GLU A 12 -5.12 19.11 -0.62
CA GLU A 12 -5.66 19.52 0.67
C GLU A 12 -7.10 19.07 0.88
N LYS A 13 -7.98 19.33 -0.10
CA LYS A 13 -9.40 18.99 -0.02
C LYS A 13 -9.61 17.49 0.22
N GLU A 14 -8.98 16.63 -0.56
CA GLU A 14 -9.16 15.18 -0.48
C GLU A 14 -8.52 14.60 0.78
N THR A 15 -7.32 15.09 1.12
CA THR A 15 -6.59 14.64 2.30
C THR A 15 -7.32 15.03 3.58
N ASP A 16 -7.76 16.27 3.71
CA ASP A 16 -8.47 16.75 4.89
C ASP A 16 -9.87 16.12 5.03
N ARG A 17 -10.57 15.88 3.91
CA ARG A 17 -11.86 15.15 3.93
C ARG A 17 -11.71 13.78 4.59
N ARG A 18 -10.63 13.04 4.29
CA ARG A 18 -10.43 11.68 4.80
C ARG A 18 -9.69 11.61 6.13
N ARG A 19 -8.86 12.60 6.45
CA ARG A 19 -7.93 12.57 7.60
C ARG A 19 -8.21 13.64 8.66
N GLY A 20 -9.24 14.45 8.44
CA GLY A 20 -9.59 15.57 9.29
C GLY A 20 -8.88 16.86 8.91
N LYS A 21 -9.51 17.99 9.22
CA LYS A 21 -9.02 19.34 8.91
C LYS A 21 -7.57 19.57 9.38
N GLY A 22 -6.77 20.20 8.53
CA GLY A 22 -5.36 20.50 8.75
C GLY A 22 -4.42 19.30 8.63
N ALA A 23 -4.90 18.13 8.20
CA ALA A 23 -4.05 16.96 8.01
C ALA A 23 -3.04 17.21 6.88
N TRP A 24 -3.47 17.79 5.77
CA TRP A 24 -2.63 18.18 4.66
C TRP A 24 -1.46 19.07 5.10
N ALA A 25 -1.78 20.19 5.77
CA ALA A 25 -0.77 21.14 6.25
C ALA A 25 0.26 20.47 7.19
N ARG A 26 -0.21 19.61 8.11
CA ARG A 26 0.69 18.84 8.99
C ARG A 26 1.58 17.88 8.22
N ILE A 27 1.05 17.23 7.17
CA ILE A 27 1.80 16.30 6.32
C ILE A 27 2.86 17.06 5.51
N MET A 28 2.49 18.14 4.84
CA MET A 28 3.42 18.97 4.05
C MET A 28 4.56 19.48 4.92
N LYS A 29 4.24 20.07 6.09
CA LYS A 29 5.25 20.50 7.06
C LYS A 29 6.16 19.35 7.52
N SER A 30 5.60 18.15 7.71
CA SER A 30 6.40 16.98 8.08
C SER A 30 7.35 16.55 6.96
N MET A 31 6.95 16.67 5.70
CA MET A 31 7.81 16.35 4.57
C MET A 31 8.95 17.36 4.47
N ASP A 32 8.67 18.65 4.62
CA ASP A 32 9.67 19.72 4.65
C ASP A 32 10.72 19.44 5.74
N VAL A 33 10.29 19.16 6.98
CA VAL A 33 11.20 18.83 8.08
C VAL A 33 12.06 17.60 7.78
N LEU A 34 11.48 16.55 7.19
CA LEU A 34 12.24 15.34 6.85
C LEU A 34 13.29 15.63 5.78
N ASN A 35 12.91 16.38 4.74
CA ASN A 35 13.79 16.76 3.65
C ASN A 35 14.94 17.67 4.13
N ASP A 36 14.64 18.70 4.92
CA ASP A 36 15.62 19.64 5.47
C ASP A 36 16.69 18.95 6.36
N ASN A 37 16.35 17.79 6.93
CA ASN A 37 17.25 16.99 7.75
C ASN A 37 17.89 15.82 7.00
N GLY A 38 17.72 15.74 5.68
CA GLY A 38 18.27 14.65 4.84
C GLY A 38 17.70 13.27 5.17
N VAL A 39 16.52 13.20 5.80
CA VAL A 39 15.87 11.94 6.15
C VAL A 39 15.15 11.42 4.93
N LEU A 40 15.51 10.22 4.50
CA LEU A 40 14.88 9.56 3.36
C LEU A 40 13.43 9.14 3.69
N PHE A 41 12.45 9.63 2.94
CA PHE A 41 11.03 9.34 3.18
C PHE A 41 10.21 9.13 1.90
N GLY A 42 9.07 8.45 2.04
CA GLY A 42 8.13 8.22 0.96
C GLY A 42 6.73 8.73 1.26
N PHE A 43 5.83 8.47 0.34
CA PHE A 43 4.40 8.66 0.54
C PHE A 43 3.63 7.37 0.29
N SER A 44 2.44 7.29 0.85
CA SER A 44 1.45 6.28 0.48
C SER A 44 0.12 6.93 0.18
N VAL A 45 -0.60 6.39 -0.79
CA VAL A 45 -1.95 6.81 -1.12
C VAL A 45 -2.89 5.61 -1.16
N THR A 46 -4.11 5.83 -0.70
CA THR A 46 -5.21 4.89 -0.90
C THR A 46 -6.07 5.40 -2.04
N ALA A 47 -5.92 4.77 -3.21
CA ALA A 47 -6.74 5.02 -4.38
C ALA A 47 -8.17 4.51 -4.16
N THR A 48 -9.11 5.38 -4.44
CA THR A 48 -10.57 5.18 -4.38
C THR A 48 -11.15 5.59 -5.71
N ARG A 49 -12.43 5.29 -5.92
CA ARG A 49 -13.19 5.79 -7.07
C ARG A 49 -13.04 7.31 -7.27
N ASP A 50 -13.02 8.08 -6.19
CA ASP A 50 -13.05 9.55 -6.23
C ASP A 50 -11.71 10.21 -6.59
N ASN A 51 -10.58 9.54 -6.36
CA ASN A 51 -9.25 10.16 -6.41
C ASN A 51 -8.24 9.42 -7.27
N ASN A 52 -8.65 8.36 -7.97
CA ASN A 52 -7.75 7.42 -8.63
C ASN A 52 -6.84 8.10 -9.65
N GLU A 53 -7.38 8.99 -10.47
CA GLU A 53 -6.65 9.73 -11.49
C GLU A 53 -5.81 10.85 -10.87
N LEU A 54 -6.36 11.53 -9.85
CA LEU A 54 -5.68 12.62 -9.15
C LEU A 54 -4.38 12.15 -8.51
N VAL A 55 -4.38 11.01 -7.80
CA VAL A 55 -3.19 10.55 -7.07
C VAL A 55 -2.04 10.09 -7.96
N VAL A 56 -2.28 9.97 -9.27
CA VAL A 56 -1.25 9.67 -10.29
C VAL A 56 -1.10 10.78 -11.33
N SER A 57 -1.70 11.96 -11.11
CA SER A 57 -1.49 13.12 -11.97
C SER A 57 -0.04 13.61 -11.87
N ASP A 58 0.47 14.24 -12.93
CA ASP A 58 1.81 14.85 -12.90
C ASP A 58 1.93 15.86 -11.76
N GLU A 59 0.96 16.76 -11.63
CA GLU A 59 0.94 17.82 -10.59
C GLU A 59 1.07 17.25 -9.18
N PHE A 60 0.34 16.17 -8.87
CA PHE A 60 0.37 15.57 -7.55
C PHE A 60 1.70 14.85 -7.30
N VAL A 61 2.17 14.08 -8.28
CA VAL A 61 3.41 13.32 -8.16
C VAL A 61 4.63 14.25 -8.08
N ASP A 62 4.66 15.29 -8.92
CA ASP A 62 5.76 16.25 -8.97
C ASP A 62 5.86 17.04 -7.68
N LEU A 63 4.73 17.49 -7.11
CA LEU A 63 4.72 18.12 -5.79
C LEU A 63 5.38 17.23 -4.73
N LEU A 64 5.08 15.93 -4.72
CA LEU A 64 5.64 15.01 -3.72
C LEU A 64 7.15 14.77 -3.94
N ILE A 65 7.59 14.71 -5.19
CA ILE A 65 9.02 14.63 -5.54
C ILE A 65 9.74 15.91 -5.10
N GLU A 66 9.17 17.09 -5.37
CA GLU A 66 9.71 18.39 -4.96
C GLU A 66 9.82 18.51 -3.44
N LYS A 67 8.86 17.92 -2.71
CA LYS A 67 8.93 17.82 -1.25
C LYS A 67 10.04 16.90 -0.74
N GLY A 68 10.64 16.07 -1.60
CA GLY A 68 11.74 15.17 -1.27
C GLY A 68 11.35 13.69 -1.17
N ALA A 69 10.13 13.31 -1.58
CA ALA A 69 9.72 11.92 -1.53
C ALA A 69 10.44 11.11 -2.62
N PHE A 70 11.11 10.02 -2.24
CA PHE A 70 11.83 9.14 -3.18
C PHE A 70 11.05 7.88 -3.57
N VAL A 71 10.02 7.51 -2.79
CA VAL A 71 9.20 6.32 -3.02
C VAL A 71 7.71 6.62 -2.79
N GLY A 72 6.87 6.11 -3.67
CA GLY A 72 5.41 6.25 -3.62
C GLY A 72 4.73 4.89 -3.59
N TRP A 73 3.94 4.64 -2.55
CA TRP A 73 3.18 3.40 -2.39
C TRP A 73 1.69 3.62 -2.72
N TYR A 74 1.18 2.88 -3.68
CA TYR A 74 -0.20 2.96 -4.12
C TYR A 74 -0.97 1.74 -3.66
N PHE A 75 -2.07 1.97 -2.95
CA PHE A 75 -2.95 0.93 -2.44
C PHE A 75 -4.37 1.12 -2.99
N ASN A 76 -5.03 0.05 -3.39
CA ASN A 76 -6.47 0.08 -3.61
C ASN A 76 -7.18 0.24 -2.27
N TYR A 77 -8.29 0.98 -2.28
CA TYR A 77 -9.28 0.87 -1.23
C TYR A 77 -9.90 -0.52 -1.27
N ILE A 78 -9.77 -1.24 -0.17
CA ILE A 78 -10.42 -2.53 0.07
C ILE A 78 -11.51 -2.29 1.13
N PRO A 79 -12.77 -2.66 0.87
CA PRO A 79 -13.92 -2.38 1.73
C PRO A 79 -13.95 -3.32 2.94
N ILE A 80 -12.98 -3.17 3.84
CA ILE A 80 -12.87 -3.94 5.08
C ILE A 80 -12.81 -3.00 6.30
N GLY A 81 -13.16 -3.54 7.46
CA GLY A 81 -13.14 -2.81 8.73
C GLY A 81 -14.53 -2.43 9.23
N LYS A 82 -14.60 -1.36 10.03
CA LYS A 82 -15.80 -0.99 10.80
C LYS A 82 -16.98 -0.52 9.92
N GLU A 83 -16.70 0.33 8.94
CA GLU A 83 -17.68 0.98 8.07
C GLU A 83 -17.20 0.87 6.60
N PRO A 84 -17.30 -0.32 5.98
CA PRO A 84 -16.86 -0.52 4.61
C PRO A 84 -17.84 0.13 3.63
N ASP A 85 -17.31 0.78 2.60
CA ASP A 85 -18.09 1.44 1.54
C ASP A 85 -17.65 0.94 0.16
N MET A 86 -18.48 0.10 -0.45
CA MET A 86 -18.20 -0.50 -1.75
C MET A 86 -18.12 0.54 -2.87
N GLU A 87 -18.81 1.68 -2.74
CA GLU A 87 -18.83 2.73 -3.77
C GLU A 87 -17.45 3.39 -3.91
N LEU A 88 -16.64 3.39 -2.86
CA LEU A 88 -15.28 3.92 -2.89
C LEU A 88 -14.27 3.01 -3.60
N MET A 89 -14.64 1.77 -3.94
CA MET A 89 -13.74 0.87 -4.67
C MET A 89 -13.46 1.41 -6.08
N PRO A 90 -12.18 1.50 -6.50
CA PRO A 90 -11.84 1.81 -7.88
C PRO A 90 -12.44 0.78 -8.85
N THR A 91 -12.92 1.24 -10.01
CA THR A 91 -13.39 0.33 -11.06
C THR A 91 -12.22 -0.44 -11.71
N PRO A 92 -12.48 -1.54 -12.44
CA PRO A 92 -11.45 -2.21 -13.23
C PRO A 92 -10.71 -1.27 -14.19
N GLU A 93 -11.42 -0.36 -14.85
CA GLU A 93 -10.87 0.63 -15.77
C GLU A 93 -9.96 1.63 -15.04
N GLN A 94 -10.37 2.09 -13.86
CA GLN A 94 -9.56 2.95 -13.02
C GLN A 94 -8.27 2.25 -12.55
N ARG A 95 -8.37 0.97 -12.18
CA ARG A 95 -7.20 0.15 -11.81
C ARG A 95 -6.23 0.01 -12.99
N ASP A 96 -6.74 -0.26 -14.19
CA ASP A 96 -5.92 -0.40 -15.40
C ASP A 96 -5.30 0.93 -15.85
N TYR A 97 -6.06 2.03 -15.75
CA TYR A 97 -5.54 3.38 -15.98
C TYR A 97 -4.35 3.65 -15.05
N ARG A 98 -4.53 3.40 -13.74
CA ARG A 98 -3.49 3.61 -12.74
C ARG A 98 -2.27 2.72 -13.00
N ARG A 99 -2.47 1.45 -13.37
CA ARG A 99 -1.39 0.53 -13.75
C ARG A 99 -0.53 1.11 -14.87
N LYS A 100 -1.16 1.57 -15.96
CA LYS A 100 -0.46 2.20 -17.10
C LYS A 100 0.28 3.46 -16.65
N ARG A 101 -0.38 4.30 -15.87
CA ARG A 101 0.20 5.57 -15.39
C ARG A 101 1.39 5.37 -14.45
N ILE A 102 1.36 4.39 -13.57
CA ILE A 102 2.50 4.04 -12.71
C ILE A 102 3.70 3.58 -13.53
N LEU A 103 3.49 2.85 -14.62
CA LEU A 103 4.57 2.47 -15.54
C LEU A 103 5.20 3.69 -16.24
N GLU A 104 4.42 4.71 -16.57
CA GLU A 104 4.94 5.97 -17.10
C GLU A 104 5.75 6.73 -16.06
N ILE A 105 5.21 6.89 -14.84
CA ILE A 105 5.89 7.56 -13.73
C ILE A 105 7.27 6.94 -13.48
N ARG A 106 7.36 5.60 -13.46
CA ARG A 106 8.64 4.89 -13.31
C ARG A 106 9.66 5.18 -14.41
N LYS A 107 9.19 5.46 -15.63
CA LYS A 107 10.06 5.73 -16.78
C LYS A 107 10.53 7.18 -16.83
N SER A 108 9.72 8.12 -16.35
CA SER A 108 9.93 9.55 -16.58
C SER A 108 10.26 10.36 -15.33
N LYS A 109 9.90 9.88 -14.13
CA LYS A 109 10.05 10.63 -12.87
C LYS A 109 11.12 10.00 -11.97
N LYS A 110 11.78 10.83 -11.15
CA LYS A 110 12.77 10.39 -10.15
C LYS A 110 12.09 9.84 -8.89
N LEU A 111 11.18 8.89 -9.06
CA LEU A 111 10.37 8.30 -7.99
C LEU A 111 10.29 6.79 -8.17
N ILE A 112 10.56 6.03 -7.10
CA ILE A 112 10.23 4.61 -7.06
C ILE A 112 8.73 4.50 -6.75
N ALA A 113 7.91 4.35 -7.79
CA ALA A 113 6.47 4.10 -7.60
C ALA A 113 6.22 2.60 -7.48
N ALA A 114 5.45 2.16 -6.48
CA ALA A 114 5.04 0.77 -6.26
C ALA A 114 3.52 0.69 -6.03
N ASP A 115 2.81 -0.14 -6.79
CA ASP A 115 1.38 -0.41 -6.68
C ASP A 115 1.17 -1.83 -6.14
N PHE A 116 0.65 -1.92 -4.92
CA PHE A 116 0.55 -3.17 -4.17
C PHE A 116 -0.28 -4.25 -4.89
N TRP A 117 -1.20 -3.87 -5.77
CA TRP A 117 -2.01 -4.83 -6.56
C TRP A 117 -1.49 -4.97 -7.98
N ASN A 118 -1.30 -3.85 -8.68
CA ASN A 118 -0.99 -3.88 -10.10
C ASN A 118 0.45 -4.37 -10.40
N ASP A 119 1.33 -4.43 -9.40
CA ASP A 119 2.68 -4.99 -9.52
C ASP A 119 2.77 -6.48 -9.20
N GLY A 120 1.64 -7.19 -9.08
CA GLY A 120 1.63 -8.65 -8.93
C GLY A 120 2.59 -9.39 -9.88
N PRO A 121 2.69 -9.04 -11.19
CA PRO A 121 3.67 -9.65 -12.09
C PRO A 121 5.13 -9.48 -11.67
N LEU A 122 5.48 -8.39 -10.97
CA LEU A 122 6.86 -8.14 -10.50
C LEU A 122 7.25 -9.01 -9.31
N VAL A 123 6.27 -9.50 -8.56
CA VAL A 123 6.47 -10.30 -7.34
C VAL A 123 5.95 -11.74 -7.46
N ASN A 124 5.64 -12.17 -8.70
CA ASN A 124 5.10 -13.49 -9.01
C ASN A 124 3.76 -13.76 -8.28
N GLY A 125 2.84 -12.80 -8.36
CA GLY A 125 1.49 -12.85 -7.82
C GLY A 125 1.38 -12.53 -6.33
N CYS A 126 0.39 -13.13 -5.66
CA CYS A 126 0.13 -12.90 -4.24
C CYS A 126 1.36 -13.25 -3.38
N MET A 127 1.72 -12.36 -2.45
CA MET A 127 2.87 -12.50 -1.56
C MET A 127 2.53 -13.16 -0.20
N ALA A 128 1.23 -13.41 0.04
CA ALA A 128 0.66 -13.79 1.34
C ALA A 128 1.08 -15.20 1.80
N GLY A 129 0.71 -15.56 3.02
CA GLY A 129 0.92 -16.91 3.56
C GLY A 129 2.39 -17.21 3.81
N GLY A 130 3.17 -16.17 4.15
CA GLY A 130 4.59 -16.32 4.45
C GLY A 130 5.44 -16.67 3.24
N LYS A 131 4.93 -16.52 2.00
CA LYS A 131 5.75 -16.63 0.78
C LYS A 131 6.81 -15.54 0.77
N ASN A 132 6.36 -14.28 0.83
CA ASN A 132 7.22 -13.10 0.95
C ASN A 132 6.79 -12.16 2.09
N TYR A 133 5.55 -12.28 2.58
CA TYR A 133 5.11 -11.55 3.77
C TYR A 133 4.04 -12.30 4.56
N LEU A 134 3.85 -11.84 5.79
CA LEU A 134 2.74 -12.16 6.68
C LEU A 134 2.43 -10.92 7.53
N HIS A 135 1.33 -10.96 8.28
CA HIS A 135 0.91 -9.90 9.18
C HIS A 135 0.82 -10.43 10.60
N ILE A 136 1.42 -9.73 11.57
CA ILE A 136 1.26 -10.03 12.99
C ILE A 136 0.47 -8.87 13.59
N ASN A 137 -0.73 -9.17 14.09
CA ASN A 137 -1.61 -8.13 14.64
C ASN A 137 -1.21 -7.75 16.08
N ALA A 138 -1.88 -6.76 16.67
CA ALA A 138 -1.58 -6.28 18.03
C ALA A 138 -1.79 -7.33 19.14
N ASN A 139 -2.62 -8.36 18.90
CA ASN A 139 -2.83 -9.47 19.84
C ASN A 139 -1.72 -10.52 19.74
N GLY A 140 -0.90 -10.46 18.69
CA GLY A 140 0.16 -11.42 18.39
C GLY A 140 -0.29 -12.53 17.43
N ASP A 141 -1.54 -12.49 16.93
CA ASP A 141 -2.01 -13.49 15.98
C ASP A 141 -1.29 -13.30 14.64
N VAL A 142 -0.91 -14.42 14.03
CA VAL A 142 -0.15 -14.42 12.78
C VAL A 142 -1.08 -14.76 11.62
N GLU A 143 -1.32 -13.75 10.80
CA GLU A 143 -2.25 -13.74 9.66
C GLU A 143 -1.46 -13.83 8.33
N PRO A 144 -2.01 -14.49 7.30
CA PRO A 144 -1.31 -14.66 6.03
C PRO A 144 -1.19 -13.33 5.25
N CYS A 145 -2.06 -12.36 5.53
CA CYS A 145 -2.16 -11.09 4.83
C CYS A 145 -2.84 -10.04 5.72
N VAL A 146 -2.45 -8.77 5.62
CA VAL A 146 -3.07 -7.66 6.38
C VAL A 146 -4.54 -7.40 6.00
N PHE A 147 -4.99 -7.93 4.86
CA PHE A 147 -6.37 -7.87 4.39
C PHE A 147 -7.15 -9.18 4.63
N VAL A 148 -6.53 -10.18 5.29
CA VAL A 148 -7.10 -11.51 5.53
C VAL A 148 -6.91 -11.85 7.01
N HIS A 149 -7.83 -11.39 7.85
CA HIS A 149 -7.78 -11.54 9.31
C HIS A 149 -8.21 -12.94 9.79
N PHE A 150 -7.51 -13.98 9.32
CA PHE A 150 -7.62 -15.35 9.82
C PHE A 150 -6.27 -15.77 10.38
N ALA A 151 -6.27 -16.32 11.59
CA ALA A 151 -5.08 -16.83 12.26
C ALA A 151 -5.34 -18.18 12.90
N ALA A 152 -4.37 -19.10 12.78
CA ALA A 152 -4.35 -20.37 13.46
C ALA A 152 -3.26 -20.43 14.56
N ASP A 153 -2.34 -19.47 14.56
CA ASP A 153 -1.17 -19.44 15.42
C ASP A 153 -0.96 -18.03 16.01
N ASN A 154 -0.29 -17.95 17.18
CA ASN A 154 0.08 -16.70 17.84
C ASN A 154 1.59 -16.69 18.16
N ILE A 155 2.26 -15.59 17.83
CA ILE A 155 3.73 -15.47 17.95
C ILE A 155 4.24 -15.55 19.40
N LYS A 156 3.38 -15.30 20.38
CA LYS A 156 3.76 -15.33 21.81
C LYS A 156 4.02 -16.75 22.31
N GLY A 157 3.42 -17.76 21.67
CA GLY A 157 3.51 -19.16 22.09
C GLY A 157 4.25 -20.08 21.13
N LYS A 158 4.69 -19.58 19.97
CA LYS A 158 5.25 -20.40 18.90
C LYS A 158 6.28 -19.61 18.09
N SER A 159 7.37 -20.27 17.66
CA SER A 159 8.40 -19.60 16.87
C SER A 159 7.87 -19.24 15.47
N LEU A 160 8.39 -18.18 14.86
CA LEU A 160 7.96 -17.78 13.51
C LEU A 160 8.18 -18.89 12.49
N THR A 161 9.26 -19.66 12.61
CA THR A 161 9.57 -20.80 11.75
C THR A 161 8.47 -21.86 11.84
N ASP A 162 8.07 -22.25 13.05
CA ASP A 162 7.04 -23.28 13.25
C ASP A 162 5.66 -22.80 12.74
N ILE A 163 5.39 -21.50 12.81
CA ILE A 163 4.17 -20.90 12.28
C ILE A 163 4.22 -20.92 10.74
N LEU A 164 5.34 -20.52 10.15
CA LEU A 164 5.52 -20.55 8.70
C LEU A 164 5.38 -21.95 8.12
N THR A 165 5.77 -22.99 8.86
CA THR A 165 5.60 -24.40 8.48
C THR A 165 4.33 -25.05 9.02
N SER A 166 3.38 -24.28 9.57
CA SER A 166 2.09 -24.84 10.01
C SER A 166 1.22 -25.25 8.82
N ASP A 167 0.30 -26.19 9.03
CA ASP A 167 -0.63 -26.66 8.00
C ASP A 167 -1.42 -25.49 7.39
N PHE A 168 -1.77 -24.50 8.20
CA PHE A 168 -2.46 -23.29 7.76
C PHE A 168 -1.62 -22.52 6.73
N PHE A 169 -0.38 -22.14 7.08
CA PHE A 169 0.50 -21.38 6.20
C PHE A 169 0.96 -22.19 4.97
N MET A 170 1.25 -23.49 5.13
CA MET A 170 1.58 -24.37 4.01
C MET A 170 0.41 -24.53 3.03
N ALA A 171 -0.82 -24.66 3.53
CA ALA A 171 -2.01 -24.74 2.68
C ALA A 171 -2.22 -23.47 1.85
N PHE A 172 -1.95 -22.29 2.42
CA PHE A 172 -1.97 -21.04 1.66
C PHE A 172 -0.95 -21.05 0.51
N ARG A 173 0.32 -21.40 0.80
CA ARG A 173 1.38 -21.42 -0.22
C ARG A 173 1.18 -22.48 -1.29
N LYS A 174 0.62 -23.64 -0.94
CA LYS A 174 0.34 -24.73 -1.90
C LYS A 174 -0.63 -24.31 -3.01
N ARG A 175 -1.47 -23.30 -2.74
CA ARG A 175 -2.43 -22.76 -3.73
C ARG A 175 -1.87 -21.60 -4.55
N GLN A 176 -0.62 -21.20 -4.33
CA GLN A 176 0.01 -20.10 -5.06
C GLN A 176 0.91 -20.65 -6.19
N PRO A 177 0.88 -20.03 -7.39
CA PRO A 177 -0.04 -18.97 -7.80
C PRO A 177 -1.47 -19.50 -8.01
N TYR A 178 -2.47 -18.68 -7.68
CA TYR A 178 -3.90 -19.05 -7.83
C TYR A 178 -4.37 -19.01 -9.29
N THR A 179 -3.66 -18.26 -10.13
CA THR A 179 -3.95 -18.02 -11.54
C THR A 179 -2.65 -17.62 -12.25
N GLU A 180 -2.54 -17.95 -13.53
CA GLU A 180 -1.44 -17.51 -14.40
C GLU A 180 -1.47 -16.00 -14.68
N ASN A 181 -2.64 -15.37 -14.51
CA ASN A 181 -2.76 -13.92 -14.57
C ASN A 181 -2.49 -13.29 -13.19
N HIS A 182 -1.36 -12.59 -13.05
CA HIS A 182 -0.95 -11.96 -11.80
C HIS A 182 -1.48 -10.53 -11.58
N LEU A 183 -2.41 -10.04 -12.41
CA LEU A 183 -3.05 -8.71 -12.31
C LEU A 183 -4.42 -8.73 -11.60
#